data_AF-A0A4Q7V491-F1
#
_entry.id   AF-A0A4Q7V491-F1
#
_cell.length_a   1.000
_cell.length_b   1.000
_cell.length_c   1.000
_cell.angle_alpha   90.00
_cell.angle_beta   90.00
_cell.angle_gamma   90.00
#
_symmetry.space_group_name_H-M   'P 1'
#
loop_
_entity.id
_entity.type
_entity.pdbx_description
1 polymer ?
#
loop_
_entity_poly.entity_id
_entity_poly.type
_entity_poly.pdbx_seq_one_letter_code
_entity_poly.pdbx_strand_id
1 'polypeptide(L)'
;MNLPEGSALTYFLPQEAWHASVTHNGQDDSVMVSASYDGGGAVWEFSVVCRRFDGGSSALQLRIFGDSWDVLNQMPEFFDALRQEKPRSISEVCAILDRAGAVDETERVSPHGGRTMDQERALALRREAENLRRQADALDPPVPAEP
;
A
#
# COMPACT_ATOMS: atom_id res chain seq x y z
N MET A 1 -13.77 11.62 -19.19
CA MET A 1 -12.40 11.18 -18.86
C MET A 1 -11.63 10.85 -20.12
N ASN A 2 -10.41 11.37 -20.23
CA ASN A 2 -9.57 11.27 -21.42
C ASN A 2 -8.27 10.53 -21.08
N LEU A 3 -8.38 9.23 -20.79
CA LEU A 3 -7.23 8.42 -20.43
C LEU A 3 -6.37 8.09 -21.67
N PRO A 4 -5.05 7.91 -21.50
CA PRO A 4 -4.16 7.44 -22.55
C PRO A 4 -4.63 6.10 -23.14
N GLU A 5 -4.47 5.91 -24.44
CA GLU A 5 -4.88 4.68 -25.13
C GLU A 5 -4.23 3.44 -24.49
N GLY A 6 -5.05 2.42 -24.21
CA GLY A 6 -4.60 1.17 -23.59
C GLY A 6 -4.40 1.22 -22.08
N SER A 7 -4.56 2.39 -21.44
CA SER A 7 -4.53 2.50 -19.98
C SER A 7 -5.94 2.39 -19.36
N ALA A 8 -6.00 1.95 -18.12
CA ALA A 8 -7.19 1.94 -17.28
C ALA A 8 -6.99 2.85 -16.07
N LEU A 9 -8.07 3.47 -15.59
CA LEU A 9 -8.05 4.16 -14.31
C LEU A 9 -8.07 3.10 -13.20
N THR A 10 -7.06 3.09 -12.35
CA THR A 10 -6.98 2.18 -11.22
C THR A 10 -6.66 2.91 -9.92
N TYR A 11 -6.94 2.25 -8.80
CA TYR A 11 -6.51 2.72 -7.50
C TYR A 11 -6.03 1.59 -6.60
N PHE A 12 -5.17 1.96 -5.65
CA PHE A 12 -4.57 1.06 -4.68
C PHE A 12 -4.64 1.69 -3.28
N LEU A 13 -4.99 0.89 -2.28
CA LEU A 13 -5.10 1.30 -0.87
C LEU A 13 -3.95 0.66 -0.06
N PRO A 14 -2.84 1.39 0.19
CA PRO A 14 -1.66 0.82 0.84
C PRO A 14 -1.94 0.19 2.20
N GLN A 15 -2.84 0.79 2.99
CA GLN A 15 -3.24 0.31 4.31
C GLN A 15 -4.11 -0.95 4.29
N GLU A 16 -4.73 -1.28 3.15
CA GLU A 16 -5.57 -2.48 3.01
C GLU A 16 -4.86 -3.64 2.31
N ALA A 17 -3.69 -3.38 1.70
CA ALA A 17 -2.89 -4.40 1.05
C ALA A 17 -2.44 -5.49 2.04
N TRP A 18 -2.29 -6.72 1.58
CA TRP A 18 -1.85 -7.85 2.41
C TRP A 18 -0.47 -7.61 3.06
N HIS A 19 0.36 -6.78 2.42
CA HIS A 19 1.68 -6.38 2.89
C HIS A 19 1.70 -5.01 3.58
N ALA A 20 0.52 -4.44 3.92
CA ALA A 20 0.39 -3.13 4.55
C ALA A 20 1.28 -2.98 5.79
N SER A 21 1.38 -3.99 6.64
CA SER A 21 2.22 -3.92 7.84
C SER A 21 3.74 -3.77 7.57
N VAL A 22 4.20 -4.01 6.34
CA VAL A 22 5.60 -3.79 5.92
C VAL A 22 5.78 -2.43 5.24
N THR A 23 4.80 -2.01 4.43
CA THR A 23 4.90 -0.80 3.59
C THR A 23 4.25 0.42 4.22
N HIS A 24 3.33 0.21 5.16
CA HIS A 24 2.51 1.22 5.80
C HIS A 24 2.82 1.24 7.32
N ASN A 25 3.84 2.01 7.68
CA ASN A 25 4.35 2.16 9.06
C ASN A 25 3.43 3.04 9.94
N GLY A 26 2.12 2.81 9.92
CA GLY A 26 1.13 3.64 10.62
C GLY A 26 1.06 5.07 10.08
N GLN A 27 1.26 5.23 8.76
CA GLN A 27 1.12 6.52 8.10
C GLN A 27 -0.37 6.92 7.96
N ASP A 28 -0.60 8.14 7.49
CA ASP A 28 -1.93 8.64 7.15
C ASP A 28 -2.63 7.71 6.15
N ASP A 29 -3.94 7.52 6.31
CA ASP A 29 -4.77 6.79 5.34
C ASP A 29 -4.59 7.40 3.95
N SER A 30 -4.40 6.59 2.92
CA SER A 30 -4.17 7.10 1.57
C SER A 30 -4.79 6.22 0.50
N VAL A 31 -5.01 6.79 -0.67
CA VAL A 31 -5.29 6.07 -1.91
C VAL A 31 -4.32 6.54 -2.98
N MET A 32 -3.67 5.60 -3.65
CA MET A 32 -2.88 5.84 -4.85
C MET A 32 -3.78 5.66 -6.06
N VAL A 33 -3.71 6.56 -7.03
CA VAL A 33 -4.54 6.58 -8.22
C VAL A 33 -3.63 6.71 -9.43
N SER A 34 -3.87 5.89 -10.46
CA SER A 34 -3.01 5.82 -11.63
C SER A 34 -3.79 5.56 -12.91
N ALA A 35 -3.20 5.95 -14.04
CA ALA A 35 -3.56 5.42 -15.35
C ALA A 35 -2.60 4.26 -15.68
N SER A 36 -3.02 3.05 -15.35
CA SER A 36 -2.19 1.84 -15.40
C SER A 36 -2.37 1.07 -16.70
N TYR A 37 -1.31 0.42 -17.18
CA TYR A 37 -1.36 -0.50 -18.32
C TYR A 37 -1.45 -1.97 -17.87
N ASP A 38 -2.04 -2.81 -18.71
CA ASP A 38 -2.00 -4.25 -18.50
C ASP A 38 -0.55 -4.75 -18.56
N GLY A 39 -0.17 -5.59 -17.59
CA GLY A 39 1.22 -6.03 -17.39
C GLY A 39 2.12 -5.05 -16.62
N GLY A 40 1.59 -3.90 -16.20
CA GLY A 40 2.25 -2.98 -15.27
C GLY A 40 2.74 -1.67 -15.90
N GLY A 41 3.19 -0.76 -15.02
CA GLY A 41 3.52 0.61 -15.37
C GLY A 41 2.31 1.53 -15.39
N ALA A 42 2.55 2.82 -15.21
CA ALA A 42 1.52 3.85 -15.24
C ALA A 42 2.02 5.07 -16.04
N VAL A 43 1.11 5.73 -16.75
CA VAL A 43 1.42 7.00 -17.45
C VAL A 43 1.66 8.12 -16.45
N TRP A 44 0.85 8.13 -15.39
CA TRP A 44 0.95 9.03 -14.28
C TRP A 44 0.43 8.33 -13.04
N GLU A 45 0.83 8.86 -11.89
CA GLU A 45 0.34 8.43 -10.59
C GLU A 45 0.18 9.65 -9.69
N PHE A 46 -0.78 9.60 -8.78
CA PHE A 46 -0.88 10.56 -7.70
C PHE A 46 -1.48 9.87 -6.48
N SER A 47 -1.39 10.53 -5.32
CA SER A 47 -2.06 10.04 -4.11
C SER A 47 -2.97 11.10 -3.51
N VAL A 48 -4.06 10.62 -2.89
CA VAL A 48 -4.85 11.40 -1.95
C VAL A 48 -4.57 10.86 -0.57
N VAL A 49 -4.14 11.74 0.34
CA VAL A 49 -3.74 11.37 1.71
C VAL A 49 -4.62 12.10 2.70
N CYS A 50 -5.21 11.38 3.64
CA CYS A 50 -5.99 11.95 4.74
C CYS A 50 -5.06 12.25 5.91
N ARG A 51 -4.49 13.46 5.92
CA ARG A 51 -3.58 13.89 6.97
C ARG A 51 -4.34 14.27 8.23
N ARG A 52 -3.98 13.64 9.35
CA ARG A 52 -4.50 14.01 10.68
C ARG A 52 -3.59 15.07 11.32
N PHE A 53 -4.20 16.03 12.00
CA PHE A 53 -3.50 17.09 12.73
C PHE A 53 -3.73 16.97 14.23
N ASP A 54 -2.82 17.57 15.00
CA ASP A 54 -3.00 17.71 16.44
C ASP A 54 -4.30 18.46 16.75
N GLY A 55 -5.09 17.94 17.69
CA GLY A 55 -6.43 18.43 17.99
C GLY A 55 -7.57 17.72 17.25
N GLY A 56 -7.28 16.64 16.53
CA GLY A 56 -8.29 15.72 16.00
C GLY A 56 -8.96 16.16 14.70
N SER A 57 -8.44 17.22 14.05
CA SER A 57 -8.87 17.60 12.71
C SER A 57 -8.13 16.78 11.64
N SER A 58 -8.74 16.64 10.46
CA SER A 58 -8.11 15.99 9.30
C SER A 58 -8.32 16.83 8.04
N ALA A 59 -7.41 16.69 7.07
CA ALA A 59 -7.57 17.24 5.74
C ALA A 59 -7.09 16.25 4.67
N LEU A 60 -7.80 16.22 3.55
CA LEU A 60 -7.33 15.53 2.36
C LEU A 60 -6.27 16.37 1.65
N GLN A 61 -5.16 15.74 1.31
CA GLN A 61 -4.06 16.30 0.54
C GLN A 61 -3.93 15.55 -0.77
N LEU A 62 -4.00 16.27 -1.89
CA LEU A 62 -3.63 15.75 -3.20
C LEU A 62 -2.12 15.88 -3.37
N ARG A 63 -1.42 14.78 -3.67
CA ARG A 63 0.03 14.75 -3.92
C ARG A 63 0.27 14.19 -5.32
N ILE A 64 0.78 15.03 -6.21
CA ILE A 64 1.05 14.70 -7.61
C ILE A 64 2.57 14.63 -7.80
N PHE A 65 3.07 13.60 -8.49
CA PHE A 65 4.48 13.54 -8.88
C PHE A 65 4.82 14.61 -9.92
N GLY A 66 6.08 15.05 -9.97
CA GLY A 66 6.48 16.19 -10.79
C GLY A 66 6.27 16.01 -12.30
N ASP A 67 6.12 14.77 -12.77
CA ASP A 67 5.86 14.36 -14.14
C ASP A 67 4.38 14.05 -14.43
N SER A 68 3.52 14.06 -13.40
CA SER A 68 2.14 13.57 -13.46
C SER A 68 1.10 14.70 -13.58
N TRP A 69 1.51 15.91 -13.95
CA TRP A 69 0.62 17.08 -14.04
C TRP A 69 -0.51 16.95 -15.06
N ASP A 70 -0.31 16.15 -16.11
CA ASP A 70 -1.32 15.93 -17.15
C ASP A 70 -2.61 15.30 -16.62
N VAL A 71 -2.56 14.66 -15.45
CA VAL A 71 -3.74 14.11 -14.77
C VAL A 71 -4.86 15.14 -14.59
N LEU A 72 -4.51 16.41 -14.36
CA LEU A 72 -5.48 17.50 -14.17
C LEU A 72 -6.35 17.72 -15.41
N ASN A 73 -5.80 17.48 -16.60
CA ASN A 73 -6.51 17.59 -17.87
C ASN A 73 -7.24 16.31 -18.26
N GLN A 74 -6.75 15.15 -17.80
CA GLN A 74 -7.29 13.84 -18.19
C GLN A 74 -8.49 13.40 -17.32
N MET A 75 -8.56 13.89 -16.08
CA MET A 75 -9.63 13.55 -15.13
C MET A 75 -10.42 14.77 -14.60
N PRO A 76 -10.89 15.69 -15.45
CA PRO A 76 -11.59 16.89 -14.97
C PRO A 76 -12.85 16.55 -14.17
N GLU A 77 -13.55 15.46 -14.51
CA GLU A 77 -14.77 15.04 -13.82
C GLU A 77 -14.49 14.57 -12.39
N PHE A 78 -13.34 13.96 -12.14
CA PHE A 78 -12.93 13.55 -10.79
C PHE A 78 -12.67 14.78 -9.90
N PHE A 79 -11.91 15.76 -10.41
CA PHE A 79 -11.65 16.99 -9.65
C PHE A 79 -12.90 17.82 -9.42
N ASP A 80 -13.84 17.83 -10.37
CA ASP A 80 -15.14 18.47 -10.17
C ASP A 80 -15.97 17.74 -9.10
N ALA A 81 -15.99 16.40 -9.09
CA ALA A 81 -16.63 15.63 -8.03
C ALA A 81 -16.02 15.91 -6.64
N LEU A 82 -14.68 15.96 -6.52
CA LEU A 82 -14.01 16.35 -5.28
C LEU A 82 -14.44 17.74 -4.80
N ARG A 83 -14.57 18.70 -5.72
CA ARG A 83 -15.02 20.07 -5.41
C ARG A 83 -16.47 20.11 -4.94
N GLN A 84 -17.35 19.37 -5.59
CA GLN A 84 -18.79 19.37 -5.30
C GLN A 84 -19.10 18.64 -3.99
N GLU A 85 -18.53 17.44 -3.83
CA GLU A 85 -18.85 16.53 -2.72
C GLU A 85 -18.04 16.82 -1.46
N LYS A 86 -16.85 17.39 -1.60
CA LYS A 86 -15.94 17.75 -0.49
C LYS A 86 -15.72 16.57 0.46
N PRO A 87 -15.19 15.44 -0.04
CA PRO A 87 -14.97 14.26 0.80
C PRO A 87 -14.04 14.59 1.98
N ARG A 88 -14.24 13.87 3.09
CA ARG A 88 -13.52 14.04 4.36
C ARG A 88 -12.69 12.80 4.72
N SER A 89 -12.83 11.73 3.96
CA SER A 89 -12.16 10.45 4.20
C SER A 89 -11.70 9.81 2.89
N ILE A 90 -10.75 8.88 2.99
CA ILE A 90 -10.29 8.08 1.84
C ILE A 90 -11.42 7.22 1.28
N SER A 91 -12.27 6.63 2.14
CA SER A 91 -13.41 5.82 1.69
C SER A 91 -14.38 6.62 0.80
N GLU A 92 -14.65 7.89 1.13
CA GLU A 92 -15.47 8.75 0.26
C GLU A 92 -14.78 9.09 -1.06
N VAL A 93 -13.45 9.23 -1.07
CA VAL A 93 -12.67 9.40 -2.31
C VAL A 93 -12.75 8.14 -3.18
N CYS A 94 -12.63 6.95 -2.58
CA CYS A 94 -12.80 5.68 -3.31
C CYS A 94 -14.20 5.58 -3.92
N ALA A 95 -15.24 5.97 -3.19
CA ALA A 95 -16.60 5.99 -3.74
C ALA A 95 -16.75 6.91 -4.95
N ILE A 96 -16.01 8.01 -5.02
CA ILE A 96 -15.94 8.88 -6.20
C ILE A 96 -15.21 8.17 -7.35
N LEU A 97 -14.06 7.53 -7.07
CA LEU A 97 -13.28 6.77 -8.04
C LEU A 97 -14.08 5.59 -8.64
N ASP A 98 -14.80 4.85 -7.80
CA ASP A 98 -15.68 3.74 -8.21
C ASP A 98 -16.75 4.23 -9.20
N ARG A 99 -17.39 5.38 -8.93
CA ARG A 99 -18.35 5.99 -9.86
C ARG A 99 -17.71 6.48 -11.15
N ALA A 100 -16.43 6.83 -11.10
CA ALA A 100 -15.64 7.21 -12.25
C ALA A 100 -15.19 5.99 -13.10
N GLY A 101 -15.48 4.77 -12.63
CA GLY A 101 -15.10 3.52 -13.30
C GLY A 101 -13.67 3.07 -13.00
N ALA A 102 -13.07 3.57 -11.93
CA ALA A 102 -11.76 3.11 -11.49
C ALA A 102 -11.80 1.65 -11.00
N VAL A 103 -10.76 0.89 -11.28
CA VAL A 103 -10.59 -0.48 -10.79
C VAL A 103 -9.77 -0.48 -9.51
N ASP A 104 -10.28 -1.14 -8.46
CA ASP A 104 -9.52 -1.39 -7.24
C ASP A 104 -8.51 -2.53 -7.45
N GLU A 105 -7.23 -2.20 -7.45
CA GLU A 105 -6.11 -3.14 -7.59
C GLU A 105 -5.49 -3.53 -6.23
N THR A 106 -6.16 -3.20 -5.13
CA THR A 106 -5.65 -3.52 -3.80
C THR A 106 -5.64 -5.03 -3.56
N GLU A 107 -4.43 -5.60 -3.55
CA GLU A 107 -4.21 -7.00 -3.19
C GLU A 107 -4.43 -7.22 -1.70
N ARG A 108 -5.64 -7.64 -1.30
CA ARG A 108 -5.98 -7.88 0.12
C ARG A 108 -5.63 -9.27 0.62
N VAL A 109 -5.31 -10.19 -0.29
CA VAL A 109 -5.01 -11.60 0.02
C VAL A 109 -3.57 -11.90 -0.35
N SER A 110 -2.80 -12.44 0.60
CA SER A 110 -1.42 -12.84 0.34
C SER A 110 -1.37 -14.02 -0.65
N PRO A 111 -0.52 -13.97 -1.69
CA PRO A 111 -0.33 -15.09 -2.62
C PRO A 111 0.32 -16.31 -1.96
N HIS A 112 0.89 -16.16 -0.76
CA HIS A 112 1.61 -17.21 -0.04
C HIS A 112 0.72 -18.01 0.95
N GLY A 113 -0.61 -17.91 0.83
CA GLY A 113 -1.53 -18.80 1.55
C GLY A 113 -1.83 -18.38 2.99
N GLY A 114 -2.02 -17.08 3.23
CA GLY A 114 -2.65 -16.59 4.46
C GLY A 114 -1.83 -16.71 5.74
N ARG A 115 -0.49 -16.78 5.64
CA ARG A 115 0.33 -16.58 6.84
C ARG A 115 0.24 -15.11 7.25
N THR A 116 -0.17 -14.87 8.48
CA THR A 116 -0.12 -13.50 9.02
C THR A 116 1.33 -13.09 9.19
N MET A 117 1.61 -11.78 9.13
CA MET A 117 2.94 -11.25 9.44
C MET A 117 3.45 -11.69 10.82
N ASP A 118 2.56 -11.90 11.79
CA ASP A 118 2.91 -12.49 13.08
C ASP A 118 3.40 -13.93 12.96
N GLN A 119 2.80 -14.73 12.07
CA GLN A 119 3.27 -16.09 11.79
C GLN A 119 4.61 -16.07 11.05
N GLU A 120 4.83 -15.15 10.12
CA GLU A 120 6.12 -15.00 9.44
C GLU A 120 7.21 -14.51 10.38
N ARG A 121 6.90 -13.52 11.23
CA ARG A 121 7.81 -12.99 12.25
C ARG A 121 8.11 -14.04 13.32
N ALA A 122 7.10 -14.80 13.77
CA ALA A 122 7.31 -15.93 14.67
C ALA A 122 8.16 -17.03 14.01
N LEU A 123 7.99 -17.29 12.72
CA LEU A 123 8.81 -18.25 11.98
C LEU A 123 10.26 -17.75 11.82
N ALA A 124 10.45 -16.47 11.52
CA ALA A 124 11.76 -15.84 11.44
C ALA A 124 12.51 -15.91 12.78
N LEU A 125 11.84 -15.53 13.88
CA LEU A 125 12.39 -15.62 15.23
C LEU A 125 12.73 -17.06 15.63
N ARG A 126 11.89 -18.04 15.26
CA ARG A 126 12.19 -19.47 15.50
C ARG A 126 13.44 -19.93 14.75
N ARG A 127 13.59 -19.53 13.48
CA ARG A 127 14.79 -19.86 12.67
C ARG A 127 16.05 -19.23 13.26
N GLU A 128 15.97 -17.99 13.70
CA GLU A 128 17.08 -17.29 14.34
C GLU A 128 17.49 -17.96 15.66
N ALA A 129 16.52 -18.31 16.52
CA ALA A 129 16.79 -19.03 17.76
C ALA A 129 17.42 -20.41 17.51
N GLU A 130 16.98 -21.13 16.49
CA GLU A 130 17.57 -22.42 16.12
C GLU A 130 19.01 -22.28 15.61
N ASN A 131 19.29 -21.25 14.81
CA ASN A 131 20.64 -20.96 14.35
C ASN A 131 21.58 -20.61 15.52
N LEU A 132 21.12 -19.79 16.47
CA LEU A 132 21.89 -19.44 17.66
C LEU A 132 22.18 -20.67 18.53
N ARG A 133 21.20 -21.57 18.68
CA ARG A 133 21.39 -22.83 19.39
C ARG A 133 22.46 -23.69 18.72
N ARG A 134 22.41 -23.85 17.40
CA ARG A 134 23.43 -24.58 16.64
C ARG A 134 24.82 -23.97 16.79
N GLN A 135 24.92 -22.64 16.83
CA GLN A 135 26.19 -21.95 17.08
C GLN A 135 26.72 -22.20 18.49
N ALA A 136 25.85 -22.19 19.50
CA ALA A 136 26.22 -22.48 20.88
C ALA A 136 26.74 -23.92 21.05
N ASP A 137 26.02 -24.90 20.49
CA ASP A 137 26.43 -26.33 20.53
C ASP A 137 27.77 -26.56 19.81
N ALA A 138 28.09 -25.76 18.79
CA ALA A 138 29.38 -25.84 18.10
C ALA A 138 30.55 -25.23 18.89
N LEU A 139 30.28 -24.32 19.84
CA LEU A 139 31.28 -23.66 20.67
C LEU A 139 31.62 -24.45 21.94
N ASP A 140 30.73 -25.35 22.37
CA ASP A 140 30.94 -26.23 23.53
C ASP A 140 30.92 -27.71 23.08
N PRO A 141 31.96 -28.17 22.34
CA PRO A 141 32.00 -29.55 21.88
C PRO A 141 32.04 -30.49 23.09
N PRO A 142 31.36 -31.65 23.02
CA PRO A 142 31.32 -32.58 24.13
C PRO A 142 32.75 -32.97 24.54
N VAL A 143 33.03 -32.84 25.84
CA VAL A 143 34.31 -33.27 26.41
C VAL A 143 34.45 -34.77 26.12
N PRO A 144 35.52 -35.20 25.44
CA PRO A 144 35.70 -36.61 25.14
C PRO A 144 35.71 -37.40 26.44
N ALA A 145 34.94 -38.48 26.51
CA ALA A 145 34.91 -39.36 27.67
C ALA A 145 36.32 -39.90 27.92
N GLU A 146 36.82 -39.75 29.15
CA GLU A 146 38.14 -40.25 29.53
C GLU A 146 38.18 -41.79 29.36
N PRO A 147 39.30 -42.32 28.82
CA PRO A 147 39.47 -43.74 28.49
C PRO A 147 39.62 -44.66 29.71
#